data_AF-A0AAJ5Z3P5-F1
#
_entry.id   AF-A0AAJ5Z3P5-F1
#
_cell.length_a   1.000
_cell.length_b   1.000
_cell.length_c   1.000
_cell.angle_alpha   90.00
_cell.angle_beta   90.00
_cell.angle_gamma   90.00
#
_symmetry.space_group_name_H-M   'P 1'
#
loop_
_entity.id
_entity.type
_entity.pdbx_description
1 polymer ?
#
loop_
_entity_poly.entity_id
_entity_poly.type
_entity_poly.pdbx_seq_one_letter_code
_entity_poly.pdbx_strand_id
1 'polypeptide(L)'
;MGSFNKLAPWLCGALLMAGPAQSAETITAATAYVDVLDLPAKPSALAKQSPLLDLARAGSRLVAVGQRGHILYSDDEGKGWQQARVPVSSDLNAVVFPSPEQGWAVGGDGVILHSQDGGASWQKQLDGRQIGDLVLQYYSAKAQSEPDNEQWAALVEEGQRLVEEGADKPLLDVWFQDDRVGYVVGVFNLILRTQDGGQHWTPMQDRTDNPDGLHLNAIALAGESLYLAGEQGLLRKWDPGTQRFVSLPSPYDGSFFGLIGRPGELLVYGLRGHAYRSTDGGQHWARLASPLPISLSTAMQGADGQFRLFTQAGHMLRQRGNEPLTLEPLAEPSPVAGALLTPQGTLALVGSRGVRTLAVN
;
A
#
# COMPACT_ATOMS: atom_id res chain seq x y z
N MET A 1 79.45 -22.11 4.62
CA MET A 1 80.22 -22.23 3.36
C MET A 1 79.69 -23.44 2.60
N GLY A 2 79.66 -23.41 1.27
CA GLY A 2 79.29 -24.56 0.45
C GLY A 2 77.81 -24.97 0.49
N SER A 3 76.98 -24.79 -0.52
CA SER A 3 76.81 -23.78 -1.58
C SER A 3 75.66 -24.29 -2.45
N PHE A 4 74.74 -23.41 -2.85
CA PHE A 4 73.74 -23.74 -3.86
C PHE A 4 74.40 -24.00 -5.23
N ASN A 5 73.74 -24.80 -6.07
CA ASN A 5 73.23 -24.39 -7.39
C ASN A 5 72.53 -25.58 -8.08
N LYS A 6 71.57 -25.42 -8.99
CA LYS A 6 70.52 -24.44 -9.29
C LYS A 6 69.93 -24.92 -10.63
N LEU A 7 68.60 -24.96 -10.70
CA LEU A 7 67.77 -24.74 -11.89
C LEU A 7 67.63 -25.82 -13.00
N ALA A 8 66.34 -26.05 -13.26
CA ALA A 8 65.63 -26.43 -14.50
C ALA A 8 66.16 -25.77 -15.80
N PRO A 9 65.75 -26.21 -17.03
CA PRO A 9 64.49 -26.90 -17.31
C PRO A 9 64.52 -28.12 -18.24
N TRP A 10 63.37 -28.81 -18.34
CA TRP A 10 63.05 -29.76 -19.40
C TRP A 10 61.79 -29.32 -20.13
N LEU A 11 61.94 -29.09 -21.44
CA LEU A 11 60.84 -29.05 -22.40
C LEU A 11 60.78 -30.41 -23.08
N CYS A 12 59.62 -31.08 -23.05
CA CYS A 12 59.33 -32.22 -23.92
C CYS A 12 57.92 -32.08 -24.47
N GLY A 13 57.79 -32.34 -25.77
CA GLY A 13 56.53 -32.25 -26.51
C GLY A 13 55.64 -33.48 -26.37
N ALA A 14 54.39 -33.29 -26.75
CA ALA A 14 53.29 -34.25 -26.68
C ALA A 14 53.55 -35.64 -27.28
N LEU A 15 52.80 -36.61 -26.76
CA LEU A 15 52.34 -37.79 -27.50
C LEU A 15 50.86 -37.98 -27.20
N LEU A 16 50.03 -38.17 -28.23
CA LEU A 16 48.58 -38.28 -28.10
C LEU A 16 48.16 -39.69 -27.67
N MET A 17 47.11 -39.79 -26.85
CA MET A 17 46.11 -40.86 -26.94
C MET A 17 44.72 -40.27 -26.75
N ALA A 18 43.76 -40.64 -27.59
CA ALA A 18 42.39 -40.13 -27.53
C ALA A 18 41.53 -40.94 -26.54
N GLY A 19 40.83 -40.24 -25.65
CA GLY A 19 39.72 -40.78 -24.86
C GLY A 19 38.37 -40.28 -25.42
N PRO A 20 37.27 -41.02 -25.23
CA PRO A 20 35.96 -40.61 -25.75
C PRO A 20 35.46 -39.34 -25.07
N ALA A 21 34.96 -38.40 -25.86
CA ALA A 21 34.35 -37.16 -25.36
C ALA A 21 32.98 -37.47 -24.74
N GLN A 22 32.94 -37.69 -23.42
CA GLN A 22 31.71 -37.58 -22.65
C GLN A 22 31.51 -36.11 -22.29
N SER A 23 30.95 -35.35 -23.24
CA SER A 23 30.38 -34.03 -22.98
C SER A 23 29.22 -34.18 -22.00
N ALA A 24 29.50 -33.96 -20.72
CA ALA A 24 28.49 -33.85 -19.67
C ALA A 24 27.69 -32.56 -19.87
N GLU A 25 26.77 -32.58 -20.85
CA GLU A 25 25.78 -31.54 -21.08
C GLU A 25 24.86 -31.45 -19.88
N THR A 26 25.33 -30.73 -18.87
CA THR A 26 24.56 -30.34 -17.70
C THR A 26 23.58 -29.27 -18.16
N ILE A 27 22.48 -29.71 -18.78
CA ILE A 27 21.37 -28.84 -19.18
C ILE A 27 20.78 -28.27 -17.89
N THR A 28 21.34 -27.14 -17.48
CA THR A 28 20.89 -26.36 -16.34
C THR A 28 19.62 -25.68 -16.80
N ALA A 29 18.50 -26.39 -16.66
CA ALA A 29 17.19 -25.87 -17.02
C ALA A 29 16.90 -24.64 -16.15
N ALA A 30 17.16 -23.47 -16.72
CA ALA A 30 16.78 -22.20 -16.12
C ALA A 30 15.26 -22.24 -15.90
N THR A 31 14.84 -22.26 -14.63
CA THR A 31 13.42 -22.22 -14.29
C THR A 31 12.83 -20.96 -14.90
N ALA A 32 11.86 -21.13 -15.80
CA ALA A 32 11.21 -20.00 -16.47
C ALA A 32 10.73 -18.98 -15.44
N TYR A 33 10.93 -17.69 -15.74
CA TYR A 33 10.40 -16.62 -14.92
C TYR A 33 8.88 -16.75 -14.84
N VAL A 34 8.34 -16.66 -13.63
CA VAL A 34 6.90 -16.60 -13.37
C VAL A 34 6.62 -15.24 -12.77
N ASP A 35 5.68 -14.52 -13.38
CA ASP A 35 5.18 -13.22 -12.93
C ASP A 35 4.67 -13.32 -11.48
N VAL A 36 4.99 -12.34 -10.64
CA VAL A 36 4.51 -12.26 -9.25
C VAL A 36 2.98 -12.13 -9.18
N LEU A 37 2.34 -11.66 -10.25
CA LEU A 37 0.89 -11.63 -10.38
C LEU A 37 0.24 -13.01 -10.57
N ASP A 38 0.99 -14.03 -11.00
CA ASP A 38 0.48 -15.39 -11.24
C ASP A 38 1.24 -16.46 -10.42
N LEU A 39 2.11 -16.03 -9.50
CA LEU A 39 2.84 -16.87 -8.54
C LEU A 39 2.22 -16.77 -7.14
N PRO A 40 1.56 -17.81 -6.60
CA PRO A 40 0.98 -17.76 -5.26
C PRO A 40 1.99 -17.50 -4.14
N ALA A 41 1.56 -16.79 -3.09
CA ALA A 41 2.37 -16.48 -1.92
C ALA A 41 2.87 -17.77 -1.25
N LYS A 42 4.19 -17.85 -1.02
CA LYS A 42 4.82 -19.05 -0.48
C LYS A 42 4.61 -19.15 1.04
N PRO A 43 4.10 -20.26 1.59
CA PRO A 43 3.99 -20.45 3.02
C PRO A 43 5.34 -20.33 3.73
N SER A 44 5.41 -19.53 4.80
CA SER A 44 6.66 -19.25 5.50
C SER A 44 6.48 -19.16 7.01
N ALA A 45 7.25 -19.96 7.75
CA ALA A 45 7.34 -19.88 9.21
C ALA A 45 7.90 -18.53 9.72
N LEU A 46 8.49 -17.72 8.83
CA LEU A 46 9.00 -16.38 9.12
C LEU A 46 8.06 -15.25 8.65
N ALA A 47 6.87 -15.57 8.12
CA ALA A 47 5.97 -14.54 7.58
C ALA A 47 5.54 -13.51 8.63
N LYS A 48 5.33 -13.92 9.89
CA LYS A 48 5.02 -13.00 11.00
C LYS A 48 6.18 -12.10 11.45
N GLN A 49 7.39 -12.30 10.93
CA GLN A 49 8.57 -11.45 11.15
C GLN A 49 9.06 -10.73 9.88
N SER A 50 8.50 -11.04 8.70
CA SER A 50 8.81 -10.32 7.46
C SER A 50 8.12 -8.96 7.41
N PRO A 51 8.59 -7.99 6.60
CA PRO A 51 7.96 -6.68 6.52
C PRO A 51 6.48 -6.75 6.10
N LEU A 52 5.66 -6.07 6.90
CA LEU A 52 4.23 -5.90 6.71
C LEU A 52 3.92 -4.40 6.64
N LEU A 53 2.99 -4.02 5.77
CA LEU A 53 2.75 -2.63 5.37
C LEU A 53 1.45 -2.07 5.96
N ASP A 54 0.39 -2.87 6.10
CA ASP A 54 -0.88 -2.42 6.68
C ASP A 54 -1.62 -3.51 7.48
N LEU A 55 -2.57 -3.10 8.32
CA LEU A 55 -3.26 -3.90 9.33
C LEU A 55 -4.71 -3.42 9.56
N ALA A 56 -5.67 -4.20 9.10
CA ALA A 56 -7.11 -3.98 9.28
C ALA A 56 -7.75 -4.99 10.25
N ARG A 57 -9.05 -4.79 10.51
CA ARG A 57 -9.86 -5.61 11.43
C ARG A 57 -11.12 -6.15 10.74
N ALA A 58 -11.15 -7.45 10.52
CA ALA A 58 -12.29 -8.21 9.99
C ALA A 58 -13.22 -8.64 11.14
N GLY A 59 -14.12 -7.75 11.56
CA GLY A 59 -15.08 -8.00 12.65
C GLY A 59 -14.42 -8.06 14.03
N SER A 60 -13.87 -9.23 14.40
CA SER A 60 -13.02 -9.41 15.60
C SER A 60 -11.59 -9.88 15.25
N ARG A 61 -11.40 -10.45 14.06
CA ARG A 61 -10.12 -10.90 13.53
C ARG A 61 -9.25 -9.72 13.12
N LEU A 62 -7.94 -9.85 13.28
CA LEU A 62 -6.96 -8.92 12.73
C LEU A 62 -6.41 -9.49 11.41
N VAL A 63 -6.20 -8.65 10.41
CA VAL A 63 -5.64 -9.04 9.10
C VAL A 63 -4.54 -8.06 8.70
N ALA A 64 -3.33 -8.56 8.49
CA ALA A 64 -2.15 -7.80 8.11
C ALA A 64 -1.69 -8.17 6.70
N VAL A 65 -1.24 -7.20 5.92
CA VAL A 65 -0.72 -7.40 4.55
C VAL A 65 0.71 -6.88 4.40
N GLY A 66 1.42 -7.34 3.38
CA GLY A 66 2.79 -6.91 3.12
C GLY A 66 3.49 -7.69 2.01
N GLN A 67 4.81 -7.84 2.16
CA GLN A 67 5.68 -8.21 1.06
C GLN A 67 5.50 -9.65 0.58
N ARG A 68 5.64 -9.87 -0.74
CA ARG A 68 5.61 -11.17 -1.42
C ARG A 68 4.28 -11.92 -1.25
N GLY A 69 3.17 -11.20 -1.28
CA GLY A 69 1.81 -11.71 -1.09
C GLY A 69 1.54 -12.20 0.33
N HIS A 70 2.36 -11.82 1.31
CA HIS A 70 2.13 -12.19 2.70
C HIS A 70 0.90 -11.47 3.25
N ILE A 71 -0.22 -12.18 3.32
CA ILE A 71 -1.36 -11.82 4.16
C ILE A 71 -1.38 -12.76 5.37
N LEU A 72 -1.49 -12.19 6.56
CA LEU A 72 -1.60 -12.90 7.83
C LEU A 72 -2.90 -12.54 8.53
N TYR A 73 -3.48 -13.47 9.26
CA TYR A 73 -4.64 -13.21 10.11
C TYR A 73 -4.50 -13.80 11.52
N SER A 74 -5.24 -13.23 12.46
CA SER A 74 -5.26 -13.60 13.87
C SER A 74 -6.68 -13.53 14.44
N ASP A 75 -7.14 -14.63 15.02
CA ASP A 75 -8.42 -14.75 15.71
C ASP A 75 -8.32 -14.58 17.24
N ASP A 76 -7.12 -14.31 17.78
CA ASP A 76 -6.85 -14.27 19.23
C ASP A 76 -6.22 -12.94 19.71
N GLU A 77 -6.55 -11.83 19.05
CA GLU A 77 -6.08 -10.45 19.34
C GLU A 77 -4.57 -10.24 19.08
N GLY A 78 -4.00 -11.06 18.20
CA GLY A 78 -2.63 -10.95 17.69
C GLY A 78 -1.60 -11.77 18.48
N LYS A 79 -2.05 -12.75 19.28
CA LYS A 79 -1.18 -13.65 20.06
C LYS A 79 -0.64 -14.78 19.18
N GLY A 80 -1.46 -15.28 18.26
CA GLY A 80 -1.16 -16.27 17.23
C GLY A 80 -1.53 -15.74 15.83
N TRP A 81 -0.73 -16.09 14.83
CA TRP A 81 -0.90 -15.62 13.45
C TRP A 81 -0.80 -16.76 12.46
N GLN A 82 -1.71 -16.79 11.49
CA GLN A 82 -1.78 -17.76 10.41
C GLN A 82 -1.59 -17.06 9.06
N GLN A 83 -0.93 -17.70 8.11
CA GLN A 83 -0.78 -17.15 6.75
C GLN A 83 -1.98 -17.53 5.89
N ALA A 84 -2.55 -16.56 5.19
CA ALA A 84 -3.69 -16.76 4.30
C ALA A 84 -3.29 -17.45 2.98
N ARG A 85 -4.29 -17.96 2.25
CA ARG A 85 -4.11 -18.44 0.87
C ARG A 85 -4.26 -17.26 -0.09
N VAL A 86 -3.16 -16.88 -0.76
CA VAL A 86 -3.08 -15.69 -1.61
C VAL A 86 -2.57 -16.08 -3.00
N PRO A 87 -3.26 -15.69 -4.10
CA PRO A 87 -2.95 -16.18 -5.45
C PRO A 87 -1.76 -15.47 -6.12
N VAL A 88 -1.23 -14.41 -5.50
CA VAL A 88 -0.12 -13.59 -6.00
C VAL A 88 1.01 -13.54 -4.98
N SER A 89 2.19 -13.11 -5.43
CA SER A 89 3.36 -12.81 -4.60
C SER A 89 3.91 -11.40 -4.86
N SER A 90 3.05 -10.47 -5.28
CA SER A 90 3.34 -9.02 -5.29
C SER A 90 3.33 -8.46 -3.86
N ASP A 91 3.98 -7.32 -3.63
CA ASP A 91 3.95 -6.62 -2.34
C ASP A 91 2.60 -5.91 -2.14
N LEU A 92 1.93 -6.17 -1.01
CA LEU A 92 0.61 -5.63 -0.69
C LEU A 92 0.72 -4.44 0.26
N ASN A 93 0.20 -3.28 -0.17
CA ASN A 93 0.39 -1.98 0.48
C ASN A 93 -0.69 -1.68 1.52
N ALA A 94 -1.96 -1.95 1.23
CA ALA A 94 -3.11 -1.56 2.05
C ALA A 94 -4.23 -2.62 2.05
N VAL A 95 -5.03 -2.65 3.12
CA VAL A 95 -6.15 -3.60 3.32
C VAL A 95 -7.33 -2.97 4.04
N VAL A 96 -8.55 -3.30 3.62
CA VAL A 96 -9.79 -2.82 4.26
C VAL A 96 -10.84 -3.92 4.37
N PHE A 97 -11.61 -3.88 5.47
CA PHE A 97 -12.71 -4.80 5.75
C PHE A 97 -13.97 -3.99 6.14
N PRO A 98 -14.87 -3.67 5.19
CA PRO A 98 -16.16 -3.04 5.50
C PRO A 98 -17.14 -3.96 6.24
N SER A 99 -16.87 -5.27 6.28
CA SER A 99 -17.64 -6.27 7.06
C SER A 99 -16.70 -7.33 7.66
N PRO A 100 -17.18 -8.22 8.55
CA PRO A 100 -16.35 -9.30 9.10
C PRO A 100 -15.86 -10.31 8.05
N GLU A 101 -16.63 -10.54 6.99
CA GLU A 101 -16.35 -11.55 5.96
C GLU A 101 -15.70 -10.95 4.70
N GLN A 102 -16.19 -9.79 4.25
CA GLN A 102 -15.76 -9.13 3.01
C GLN A 102 -14.61 -8.17 3.25
N GLY A 103 -13.53 -8.31 2.49
CA GLY A 103 -12.39 -7.38 2.52
C GLY A 103 -11.61 -7.33 1.22
N TRP A 104 -10.91 -6.22 1.02
CA TRP A 104 -10.09 -5.94 -0.15
C TRP A 104 -8.66 -5.59 0.25
N ALA A 105 -7.69 -6.01 -0.55
CA ALA A 105 -6.29 -5.67 -0.39
C ALA A 105 -5.68 -5.25 -1.73
N VAL A 106 -4.81 -4.24 -1.72
CA VAL A 106 -4.18 -3.69 -2.92
C VAL A 106 -2.69 -3.53 -2.74
N GLY A 107 -1.94 -3.37 -3.83
CA GLY A 107 -0.49 -3.17 -3.73
C GLY A 107 0.24 -2.92 -5.05
N GLY A 108 1.46 -3.43 -5.10
CA GLY A 108 2.30 -3.46 -6.30
C GLY A 108 1.64 -4.17 -7.48
N ASP A 109 2.25 -4.00 -8.65
CA ASP A 109 1.82 -4.62 -9.90
C ASP A 109 0.33 -4.34 -10.26
N GLY A 110 -0.23 -3.23 -9.75
CA GLY A 110 -1.63 -2.83 -9.86
C GLY A 110 -2.65 -3.81 -9.27
N VAL A 111 -2.25 -4.71 -8.37
CA VAL A 111 -3.10 -5.83 -7.94
C VAL A 111 -4.27 -5.39 -7.04
N ILE A 112 -5.46 -5.95 -7.30
CA ILE A 112 -6.64 -5.89 -6.43
C ILE A 112 -7.05 -7.31 -6.05
N LEU A 113 -7.06 -7.59 -4.74
CA LEU A 113 -7.49 -8.86 -4.15
C LEU A 113 -8.79 -8.67 -3.36
N HIS A 114 -9.65 -9.68 -3.36
CA HIS A 114 -10.89 -9.77 -2.58
C HIS A 114 -10.92 -11.04 -1.72
N SER A 115 -11.47 -10.94 -0.51
CA SER A 115 -11.74 -12.04 0.40
C SER A 115 -13.21 -12.05 0.82
N GLN A 116 -13.73 -13.26 1.04
CA GLN A 116 -15.12 -13.52 1.45
C GLN A 116 -15.19 -14.39 2.72
N ASP A 117 -14.05 -14.68 3.35
CA ASP A 117 -13.90 -15.55 4.53
C ASP A 117 -13.15 -14.88 5.68
N GLY A 118 -13.18 -13.53 5.71
CA GLY A 118 -12.47 -12.72 6.70
C GLY A 118 -10.95 -12.76 6.50
N GLY A 119 -10.46 -12.82 5.27
CA GLY A 119 -9.03 -12.75 4.95
C GLY A 119 -8.24 -14.06 5.07
N ALA A 120 -8.89 -15.22 5.22
CA ALA A 120 -8.22 -16.52 5.28
C ALA A 120 -7.91 -17.11 3.88
N SER A 121 -8.65 -16.69 2.85
CA SER A 121 -8.32 -16.87 1.44
C SER A 121 -8.74 -15.68 0.58
N TRP A 122 -8.02 -15.51 -0.52
CA TRP A 122 -8.11 -14.34 -1.39
C TRP A 122 -8.20 -14.74 -2.86
N GLN A 123 -8.88 -13.93 -3.66
CA GLN A 123 -9.05 -14.07 -5.10
C GLN A 123 -8.62 -12.76 -5.78
N LYS A 124 -7.96 -12.85 -6.93
CA LYS A 124 -7.55 -11.68 -7.72
C LYS A 124 -8.74 -11.18 -8.56
N GLN A 125 -9.11 -9.91 -8.40
CA GLN A 125 -10.17 -9.26 -9.19
C GLN A 125 -9.61 -8.51 -10.39
N LEU A 126 -8.45 -7.86 -10.21
CA LEU A 126 -7.78 -7.07 -11.23
C LEU A 126 -6.27 -7.10 -10.98
N ASP A 127 -5.46 -6.90 -12.03
CA ASP A 127 -4.06 -6.49 -11.89
C ASP A 127 -3.66 -5.42 -12.92
N GLY A 128 -2.47 -4.82 -12.73
CA GLY A 128 -1.99 -3.68 -13.51
C GLY A 128 -1.91 -3.93 -15.01
N ARG A 129 -1.80 -5.19 -15.44
CA ARG A 129 -1.83 -5.59 -16.86
C ARG A 129 -3.20 -5.31 -17.50
N GLN A 130 -4.25 -5.22 -16.69
CA GLN A 130 -5.63 -4.94 -17.12
C GLN A 130 -6.04 -3.48 -16.87
N ILE A 131 -5.37 -2.75 -15.98
CA ILE A 131 -5.71 -1.36 -15.63
C ILE A 131 -5.54 -0.43 -16.83
N GLY A 132 -4.49 -0.61 -17.64
CA GLY A 132 -4.28 0.17 -18.85
C GLY A 132 -5.42 0.03 -19.85
N ASP A 133 -5.77 -1.22 -20.21
CA ASP A 133 -6.89 -1.51 -21.13
C ASP A 133 -8.22 -0.96 -20.61
N LEU A 134 -8.47 -1.07 -19.29
CA LEU A 134 -9.69 -0.55 -18.66
C LEU A 134 -9.82 0.97 -18.79
N VAL A 135 -8.73 1.70 -18.52
CA VAL A 135 -8.67 3.16 -18.65
C VAL A 135 -8.80 3.58 -20.11
N LEU A 136 -8.04 2.94 -21.00
CA LEU A 136 -8.05 3.19 -22.44
C LEU A 136 -9.44 2.95 -23.05
N GLN A 137 -10.09 1.83 -22.74
CA GLN A 137 -11.41 1.49 -23.25
C GLN A 137 -12.47 2.49 -22.79
N TYR A 138 -12.45 2.84 -21.49
CA TYR A 138 -13.42 3.77 -20.90
C TYR A 138 -13.31 5.18 -21.49
N TYR A 139 -12.09 5.73 -21.57
CA TYR A 139 -11.92 7.07 -22.13
C TYR A 139 -12.01 7.10 -23.67
N SER A 140 -11.71 6.01 -24.37
CA SER A 140 -11.98 5.90 -25.81
C SER A 140 -13.48 5.95 -26.12
N ALA A 141 -14.30 5.25 -25.33
CA ALA A 141 -15.75 5.33 -25.46
C ALA A 141 -16.27 6.75 -25.17
N LYS A 142 -15.68 7.45 -24.20
CA LYS A 142 -15.98 8.85 -23.91
C LYS A 142 -15.62 9.78 -25.07
N ALA A 143 -14.39 9.70 -25.60
CA ALA A 143 -13.95 10.48 -26.76
C ALA A 143 -14.85 10.26 -27.99
N GLN A 144 -15.32 9.03 -28.23
CA GLN A 144 -16.26 8.74 -29.32
C GLN A 144 -17.66 9.33 -29.10
N SER A 145 -18.12 9.43 -27.85
CA SER A 145 -19.43 9.99 -27.50
C SER A 145 -19.46 11.52 -27.42
N GLU A 146 -18.32 12.14 -27.13
CA GLU A 146 -18.16 13.57 -26.83
C GLU A 146 -16.89 14.12 -27.54
N PRO A 147 -16.85 14.11 -28.89
CA PRO A 147 -15.60 14.31 -29.65
C PRO A 147 -14.99 15.72 -29.56
N ASP A 148 -15.79 16.73 -29.20
CA ASP A 148 -15.33 18.11 -29.00
C ASP A 148 -14.70 18.34 -27.60
N ASN A 149 -14.65 17.31 -26.74
CA ASN A 149 -14.07 17.42 -25.40
C ASN A 149 -12.61 16.94 -25.38
N GLU A 150 -11.69 17.89 -25.46
CA GLU A 150 -10.23 17.67 -25.47
C GLU A 150 -9.72 16.87 -24.25
N GLN A 151 -10.43 16.89 -23.10
CA GLN A 151 -10.06 16.10 -21.91
C GLN A 151 -10.06 14.59 -22.20
N TRP A 152 -10.94 14.11 -23.09
CA TRP A 152 -11.00 12.68 -23.43
C TRP A 152 -9.84 12.23 -24.30
N ALA A 153 -9.24 13.10 -25.12
CA ALA A 153 -8.04 12.77 -25.88
C ALA A 153 -6.85 12.54 -24.93
N ALA A 154 -6.60 13.46 -24.00
CA ALA A 154 -5.51 13.33 -23.02
C ALA A 154 -5.66 12.08 -22.12
N LEU A 155 -6.89 11.73 -21.74
CA LEU A 155 -7.15 10.52 -20.93
C LEU A 155 -7.12 9.20 -21.75
N VAL A 156 -7.25 9.28 -23.08
CA VAL A 156 -6.95 8.16 -24.00
C VAL A 156 -5.44 7.98 -24.17
N GLU A 157 -4.67 9.05 -24.34
CA GLU A 157 -3.20 9.01 -24.39
C GLU A 157 -2.60 8.46 -23.09
N GLU A 158 -3.13 8.89 -21.93
CA GLU A 158 -2.79 8.28 -20.64
C GLU A 158 -3.12 6.78 -20.63
N GLY A 159 -4.32 6.38 -21.06
CA GLY A 159 -4.69 4.97 -21.19
C GLY A 159 -3.72 4.15 -22.04
N GLN A 160 -3.21 4.71 -23.14
CA GLN A 160 -2.20 4.08 -24.00
C GLN A 160 -0.86 3.92 -23.24
N ARG A 161 -0.38 4.98 -22.58
CA ARG A 161 0.83 4.94 -21.73
C ARG A 161 0.71 3.88 -20.63
N LEU A 162 -0.46 3.78 -19.98
CA LEU A 162 -0.72 2.78 -18.94
C LEU A 162 -0.56 1.35 -19.48
N VAL A 163 -0.98 1.07 -20.74
CA VAL A 163 -0.83 -0.22 -21.43
C VAL A 163 0.63 -0.50 -21.82
N GLU A 164 1.32 0.48 -22.42
CA GLU A 164 2.71 0.30 -22.89
C GLU A 164 3.70 -0.03 -21.75
N GLU A 165 3.51 0.61 -20.59
CA GLU A 165 4.25 0.35 -19.36
C GLU A 165 3.78 -0.91 -18.60
N GLY A 166 2.61 -1.45 -18.94
CA GLY A 166 2.01 -2.60 -18.27
C GLY A 166 1.84 -2.43 -16.75
N ALA A 167 2.22 -3.46 -15.99
CA ALA A 167 1.84 -3.63 -14.59
C ALA A 167 2.51 -2.68 -13.58
N ASP A 168 3.51 -1.89 -13.95
CA ASP A 168 4.46 -1.18 -13.06
C ASP A 168 3.88 0.01 -12.26
N LYS A 169 2.68 -0.14 -11.69
CA LYS A 169 1.86 0.93 -11.11
C LYS A 169 1.22 0.47 -9.79
N PRO A 170 1.86 0.75 -8.64
CA PRO A 170 1.29 0.36 -7.35
C PRO A 170 0.01 1.15 -7.04
N LEU A 171 -1.01 0.43 -6.61
CA LEU A 171 -2.08 0.96 -5.79
C LEU A 171 -1.54 1.12 -4.35
N LEU A 172 -1.77 2.29 -3.76
CA LEU A 172 -1.17 2.71 -2.50
C LEU A 172 -2.15 2.57 -1.33
N ASP A 173 -3.45 2.82 -1.55
CA ASP A 173 -4.48 2.74 -0.51
C ASP A 173 -5.86 2.31 -1.07
N VAL A 174 -6.74 1.80 -0.20
CA VAL A 174 -8.06 1.24 -0.53
C VAL A 174 -9.10 1.55 0.53
N TRP A 175 -10.26 2.06 0.12
CA TRP A 175 -11.39 2.33 1.02
C TRP A 175 -12.70 1.79 0.46
N PHE A 176 -13.49 1.14 1.30
CA PHE A 176 -14.83 0.65 1.00
C PHE A 176 -15.85 1.17 2.02
N GLN A 177 -17.02 1.54 1.54
CA GLN A 177 -18.17 1.96 2.34
C GLN A 177 -18.92 0.76 2.94
N ASP A 178 -19.08 -0.27 2.11
CA ASP A 178 -19.88 -1.48 2.30
C ASP A 178 -19.31 -2.59 1.41
N ASP A 179 -19.99 -3.72 1.25
CA ASP A 179 -19.57 -4.84 0.41
C ASP A 179 -19.64 -4.58 -1.11
N ARG A 180 -20.06 -3.37 -1.53
CA ARG A 180 -20.29 -3.03 -2.93
C ARG A 180 -19.55 -1.79 -3.42
N VAL A 181 -19.55 -0.71 -2.63
CA VAL A 181 -19.05 0.61 -3.04
C VAL A 181 -17.67 0.85 -2.44
N GLY A 182 -16.67 0.98 -3.30
CA GLY A 182 -15.29 1.18 -2.89
C GLY A 182 -14.45 1.89 -3.93
N TYR A 183 -13.27 2.30 -3.50
CA TYR A 183 -12.29 3.08 -4.24
C TYR A 183 -10.90 2.53 -3.96
N VAL A 184 -10.05 2.49 -4.99
CA VAL A 184 -8.61 2.22 -4.87
C VAL A 184 -7.84 3.38 -5.49
N VAL A 185 -6.72 3.75 -4.88
CA VAL A 185 -5.91 4.92 -5.30
C VAL A 185 -4.43 4.56 -5.38
N GLY A 186 -3.65 5.27 -6.20
CA GLY A 186 -2.22 5.03 -6.35
C GLY A 186 -1.43 6.13 -7.07
N VAL A 187 -0.34 5.70 -7.71
CA VAL A 187 0.57 6.59 -8.47
C VAL A 187 -0.11 7.21 -9.70
N PHE A 188 0.47 8.30 -10.22
CA PHE A 188 0.06 8.99 -11.45
C PHE A 188 -1.45 9.28 -11.57
N ASN A 189 -2.07 9.82 -10.51
CA ASN A 189 -3.52 10.03 -10.42
C ASN A 189 -4.38 8.76 -10.68
N LEU A 190 -3.84 7.56 -10.50
CA LEU A 190 -4.60 6.32 -10.64
C LEU A 190 -5.66 6.25 -9.54
N ILE A 191 -6.93 6.30 -9.94
CA ILE A 191 -8.07 6.09 -9.07
C ILE A 191 -9.17 5.32 -9.82
N LEU A 192 -9.58 4.19 -9.24
CA LEU A 192 -10.67 3.35 -9.74
C LEU A 192 -11.76 3.23 -8.66
N ARG A 193 -13.02 3.10 -9.08
CA ARG A 193 -14.19 3.00 -8.21
C ARG A 193 -15.10 1.83 -8.61
N THR A 194 -15.65 1.10 -7.65
CA THR A 194 -16.63 0.03 -7.87
C THR A 194 -17.98 0.33 -7.20
N GLN A 195 -19.04 -0.37 -7.64
CA GLN A 195 -20.41 -0.34 -7.06
C GLN A 195 -21.05 -1.75 -6.95
N ASP A 196 -20.26 -2.79 -7.16
CA ASP A 196 -20.67 -4.20 -7.20
C ASP A 196 -19.66 -5.15 -6.53
N GLY A 197 -18.79 -4.59 -5.67
CA GLY A 197 -17.79 -5.35 -4.91
C GLY A 197 -16.53 -5.67 -5.71
N GLY A 198 -16.26 -4.93 -6.79
CA GLY A 198 -15.11 -5.11 -7.66
C GLY A 198 -15.31 -6.10 -8.80
N GLN A 199 -16.56 -6.36 -9.19
CA GLN A 199 -16.86 -7.09 -10.44
C GLN A 199 -16.59 -6.18 -11.66
N HIS A 200 -16.90 -4.89 -11.51
CA HIS A 200 -16.48 -3.84 -12.42
C HIS A 200 -15.78 -2.70 -11.66
N TRP A 201 -14.78 -2.12 -12.32
CA TRP A 201 -14.03 -0.96 -11.85
C TRP A 201 -14.14 0.15 -12.88
N THR A 202 -14.47 1.36 -12.43
CA THR A 202 -14.65 2.55 -13.27
C THR A 202 -13.49 3.52 -13.01
N PRO A 203 -12.74 3.94 -14.04
CA PRO A 203 -11.76 5.03 -13.94
C PRO A 203 -12.40 6.35 -13.47
N MET A 204 -11.70 7.09 -12.61
CA MET A 204 -12.20 8.32 -11.96
C MET A 204 -11.25 9.53 -12.10
N GLN A 205 -10.27 9.46 -13.01
CA GLN A 205 -9.38 10.59 -13.36
C GLN A 205 -10.18 11.80 -13.86
N ASP A 206 -11.25 11.57 -14.63
CA ASP A 206 -12.19 12.61 -15.09
C ASP A 206 -12.81 13.41 -13.93
N ARG A 207 -12.99 12.76 -12.78
CA ARG A 207 -13.69 13.23 -11.57
C ARG A 207 -12.77 13.58 -10.41
N THR A 208 -11.46 13.65 -10.63
CA THR A 208 -10.48 13.99 -9.58
C THR A 208 -9.70 15.22 -10.00
N ASP A 209 -9.75 16.30 -9.19
CA ASP A 209 -9.16 17.60 -9.53
C ASP A 209 -7.62 17.58 -9.36
N ASN A 210 -6.92 16.73 -10.11
CA ASN A 210 -5.48 16.47 -10.00
C ASN A 210 -4.81 16.56 -11.40
N PRO A 211 -4.73 17.78 -11.98
CA PRO A 211 -4.27 17.98 -13.35
C PRO A 211 -2.77 17.68 -13.53
N ASP A 212 -1.98 17.84 -12.47
CA ASP A 212 -0.53 17.61 -12.48
C ASP A 212 -0.13 16.12 -12.32
N GLY A 213 -1.11 15.20 -12.30
CA GLY A 213 -0.85 13.75 -12.23
C GLY A 213 -0.25 13.25 -10.92
N LEU A 214 -0.41 13.98 -9.80
CA LEU A 214 0.24 13.67 -8.53
C LEU A 214 -0.22 12.33 -7.95
N HIS A 215 0.65 11.68 -7.15
CA HIS A 215 0.31 10.43 -6.47
C HIS A 215 -0.77 10.64 -5.41
N LEU A 216 -1.73 9.72 -5.37
CA LEU A 216 -2.79 9.64 -4.37
C LEU A 216 -2.36 8.63 -3.31
N ASN A 217 -1.81 9.13 -2.20
CA ASN A 217 -1.13 8.32 -1.18
C ASN A 217 -2.08 7.72 -0.15
N ALA A 218 -3.24 8.35 0.10
CA ALA A 218 -4.22 7.88 1.08
C ALA A 218 -5.66 8.31 0.76
N ILE A 219 -6.62 7.47 1.15
CA ILE A 219 -8.07 7.67 1.00
C ILE A 219 -8.82 7.22 2.26
N ALA A 220 -9.48 8.13 2.97
CA ALA A 220 -10.27 7.75 4.14
C ALA A 220 -11.47 8.68 4.43
N LEU A 221 -12.42 8.13 5.17
CA LEU A 221 -13.65 8.82 5.61
C LEU A 221 -13.38 9.67 6.87
N ALA A 222 -13.86 10.91 6.88
CA ALA A 222 -13.94 11.74 8.07
C ALA A 222 -15.35 12.31 8.24
N GLY A 223 -16.10 11.71 9.18
CA GLY A 223 -17.54 11.97 9.31
C GLY A 223 -18.31 11.37 8.13
N GLU A 224 -19.02 12.23 7.39
CA GLU A 224 -19.85 11.84 6.23
C GLU A 224 -19.16 12.14 4.88
N SER A 225 -17.86 12.51 4.89
CA SER A 225 -17.12 12.89 3.68
C SER A 225 -15.86 12.06 3.52
N LEU A 226 -15.63 11.61 2.28
CA LEU A 226 -14.44 10.88 1.86
C LEU A 226 -13.37 11.88 1.40
N TYR A 227 -12.11 11.65 1.78
CA TYR A 227 -10.99 12.55 1.49
C TYR A 227 -9.85 11.80 0.82
N LEU A 228 -9.07 12.51 -0.01
CA LEU A 228 -7.79 12.07 -0.55
C LEU A 228 -6.67 12.93 0.01
N ALA A 229 -5.51 12.32 0.24
CA ALA A 229 -4.25 13.02 0.49
C ALA A 229 -3.14 12.44 -0.39
N GLY A 230 -2.18 13.26 -0.78
CA GLY A 230 -1.15 12.88 -1.74
C GLY A 230 0.14 13.70 -1.66
N GLU A 231 0.90 13.65 -2.75
CA GLU A 231 2.16 14.39 -2.87
C GLU A 231 1.96 15.90 -3.06
N GLN A 232 3.02 16.67 -2.80
CA GLN A 232 3.07 18.13 -3.04
C GLN A 232 1.89 18.92 -2.47
N GLY A 233 1.40 18.53 -1.29
CA GLY A 233 0.25 19.16 -0.65
C GLY A 233 -1.13 18.77 -1.19
N LEU A 234 -1.25 17.78 -2.08
CA LEU A 234 -2.54 17.34 -2.60
C LEU A 234 -3.47 16.92 -1.46
N LEU A 235 -4.61 17.61 -1.37
CA LEU A 235 -5.75 17.30 -0.52
C LEU A 235 -7.03 17.47 -1.34
N ARG A 236 -7.90 16.45 -1.36
CA ARG A 236 -9.21 16.51 -2.05
C ARG A 236 -10.34 16.03 -1.15
N LYS A 237 -11.55 16.47 -1.43
CA LYS A 237 -12.79 16.05 -0.76
C LYS A 237 -13.80 15.54 -1.78
N TRP A 238 -14.48 14.44 -1.48
CA TRP A 238 -15.63 14.00 -2.25
C TRP A 238 -16.81 14.96 -2.07
N ASP A 239 -17.25 15.57 -3.17
CA ASP A 239 -18.52 16.26 -3.28
C ASP A 239 -19.57 15.31 -3.91
N PRO A 240 -20.60 14.88 -3.16
CA PRO A 240 -21.67 14.05 -3.69
C PRO A 240 -22.59 14.81 -4.67
N GLY A 241 -22.58 16.14 -4.68
CA GLY A 241 -23.39 16.96 -5.58
C GLY A 241 -22.90 16.94 -7.02
N THR A 242 -21.58 17.05 -7.23
CA THR A 242 -20.93 16.90 -8.55
C THR A 242 -20.40 15.51 -8.84
N GLN A 243 -20.34 14.62 -7.84
CA GLN A 243 -19.69 13.31 -7.90
C GLN A 243 -18.19 13.39 -8.27
N ARG A 244 -17.49 14.35 -7.67
CA ARG A 244 -16.05 14.64 -7.88
C ARG A 244 -15.26 14.66 -6.58
N PHE A 245 -13.96 14.39 -6.67
CA PHE A 245 -12.98 14.78 -5.66
C PHE A 245 -12.47 16.19 -5.94
N VAL A 246 -13.11 17.17 -5.29
CA VAL A 246 -12.82 18.60 -5.45
C VAL A 246 -11.62 19.05 -4.63
N SER A 247 -10.94 20.11 -5.09
CA SER A 247 -9.75 20.66 -4.42
C SER A 247 -10.02 21.28 -3.04
N LEU A 248 -9.09 21.10 -2.11
CA LEU A 248 -9.07 21.75 -0.79
C LEU A 248 -7.85 22.67 -0.64
N PRO A 249 -7.92 23.73 0.19
CA PRO A 249 -6.75 24.47 0.62
C PRO A 249 -5.73 23.57 1.33
N SER A 250 -4.47 23.57 0.86
CA SER A 250 -3.38 22.87 1.57
C SER A 250 -2.67 23.79 2.57
N PRO A 251 -2.29 23.29 3.75
CA PRO A 251 -1.44 24.01 4.71
C PRO A 251 0.06 23.68 4.55
N TYR A 252 0.45 22.94 3.50
CA TYR A 252 1.81 22.43 3.29
C TYR A 252 2.06 21.99 1.83
N ASP A 253 3.19 22.39 1.24
CA ASP A 253 3.53 22.08 -0.16
C ASP A 253 4.30 20.74 -0.31
N GLY A 254 4.32 19.89 0.72
CA GLY A 254 5.02 18.60 0.72
C GLY A 254 4.07 17.42 0.90
N SER A 255 4.58 16.20 0.70
CA SER A 255 3.75 15.00 0.66
C SER A 255 3.09 14.66 1.99
N PHE A 256 1.78 14.46 1.96
CA PHE A 256 1.04 13.72 2.95
C PHE A 256 1.16 12.22 2.66
N PHE A 257 1.27 11.41 3.72
CA PHE A 257 1.36 9.95 3.65
C PHE A 257 0.15 9.25 4.28
N GLY A 258 -0.73 10.01 4.94
CA GLY A 258 -1.97 9.47 5.49
C GLY A 258 -2.91 10.56 5.98
N LEU A 259 -4.17 10.17 6.16
CA LEU A 259 -5.21 10.99 6.78
C LEU A 259 -6.07 10.10 7.70
N ILE A 260 -6.65 10.69 8.73
CA ILE A 260 -7.58 9.99 9.64
C ILE A 260 -8.61 10.98 10.18
N GLY A 261 -9.83 10.53 10.43
CA GLY A 261 -10.88 11.43 10.91
C GLY A 261 -12.00 10.77 11.69
N ARG A 262 -12.91 11.63 12.13
CA ARG A 262 -14.14 11.32 12.87
C ARG A 262 -15.19 12.39 12.56
N PRO A 263 -16.45 12.26 12.98
CA PRO A 263 -17.44 13.33 12.83
C PRO A 263 -16.91 14.67 13.35
N GLY A 264 -16.84 15.68 12.48
CA GLY A 264 -16.37 17.03 12.80
C GLY A 264 -14.85 17.22 12.94
N GLU A 265 -14.01 16.23 12.63
CA GLU A 265 -12.54 16.38 12.75
C GLU A 265 -11.78 15.51 11.74
N LEU A 266 -10.84 16.14 11.03
CA LEU A 266 -9.95 15.53 10.04
C LEU A 266 -8.49 15.88 10.38
N LEU A 267 -7.63 14.88 10.42
CA LEU A 267 -6.17 15.01 10.53
C LEU A 267 -5.52 14.56 9.22
N VAL A 268 -4.51 15.29 8.77
CA VAL A 268 -3.62 14.91 7.65
C VAL A 268 -2.18 14.95 8.13
N TYR A 269 -1.35 13.98 7.70
CA TYR A 269 0.01 13.81 8.20
C TYR A 269 0.96 13.24 7.13
N GLY A 270 2.27 13.46 7.31
CA GLY A 270 3.27 12.92 6.40
C GLY A 270 4.70 13.42 6.62
N LEU A 271 5.30 13.95 5.56
CA LEU A 271 6.74 14.18 5.41
C LEU A 271 7.36 15.01 6.56
N ARG A 272 8.46 14.50 7.14
CA ARG A 272 9.28 15.16 8.18
C ARG A 272 8.50 15.61 9.44
N GLY A 273 7.42 14.92 9.79
CA GLY A 273 6.67 15.18 11.02
C GLY A 273 5.61 16.27 10.88
N HIS A 274 5.22 16.62 9.65
CA HIS A 274 4.11 17.52 9.41
C HIS A 274 2.77 16.82 9.70
N ALA A 275 1.96 17.44 10.54
CA ALA A 275 0.60 17.02 10.86
C ALA A 275 -0.27 18.27 11.03
N TYR A 276 -1.52 18.20 10.54
CA TYR A 276 -2.48 19.29 10.57
C TYR A 276 -3.88 18.76 10.91
N ARG A 277 -4.70 19.62 11.51
CA ARG A 277 -6.07 19.32 11.94
C ARG A 277 -7.06 20.36 11.41
N SER A 278 -8.15 19.89 10.82
CA SER A 278 -9.32 20.69 10.45
C SER A 278 -10.55 20.24 11.25
N THR A 279 -11.45 21.18 11.52
CA THR A 279 -12.80 20.92 12.11
C THR A 279 -13.93 21.51 11.27
N ASP A 280 -13.64 21.89 10.02
CA ASP A 280 -14.58 22.49 9.06
C ASP A 280 -14.61 21.74 7.72
N GLY A 281 -14.16 20.47 7.72
CA GLY A 281 -14.15 19.62 6.54
C GLY A 281 -13.04 19.96 5.54
N GLY A 282 -11.91 20.46 6.03
CA GLY A 282 -10.68 20.72 5.28
C GLY A 282 -10.53 22.12 4.71
N GLN A 283 -11.24 23.13 5.23
CA GLN A 283 -11.14 24.52 4.76
C GLN A 283 -10.04 25.30 5.50
N HIS A 284 -9.93 25.12 6.82
CA HIS A 284 -8.86 25.70 7.64
C HIS A 284 -8.13 24.64 8.47
N TRP A 285 -6.85 24.88 8.71
CA TRP A 285 -5.92 23.91 9.28
C TRP A 285 -5.09 24.48 10.44
N ALA A 286 -5.17 23.83 11.60
CA ALA A 286 -4.24 24.04 12.71
C ALA A 286 -3.03 23.10 12.58
N ARG A 287 -1.81 23.64 12.59
CA ARG A 287 -0.58 22.84 12.55
C ARG A 287 -0.30 22.19 13.90
N LEU A 288 -0.29 20.86 13.93
CA LEU A 288 0.08 20.08 15.11
C LEU A 288 1.61 19.94 15.13
N ALA A 289 2.29 20.74 15.95
CA ALA A 289 3.75 20.72 15.99
C ALA A 289 4.29 19.38 16.52
N SER A 290 4.99 18.62 15.67
CA SER A 290 5.71 17.42 16.09
C SER A 290 7.00 17.77 16.85
N PRO A 291 7.33 17.05 17.95
CA PRO A 291 8.64 17.16 18.62
C PRO A 291 9.75 16.44 17.85
N LEU A 292 9.41 15.68 16.80
CA LEU A 292 10.34 14.88 15.99
C LEU A 292 10.22 15.27 14.50
N PRO A 293 11.31 15.66 13.81
CA PRO A 293 11.30 15.99 12.38
C PRO A 293 11.31 14.74 11.47
N ILE A 294 10.64 13.68 11.91
CA ILE A 294 10.61 12.35 11.29
C ILE A 294 9.23 12.15 10.66
N SER A 295 9.18 11.68 9.41
CA SER A 295 7.93 11.43 8.69
C SER A 295 6.97 10.54 9.48
N LEU A 296 5.69 10.89 9.43
CA LEU A 296 4.60 10.13 10.01
C LEU A 296 4.09 9.13 8.98
N SER A 297 3.97 7.86 9.37
CA SER A 297 3.65 6.74 8.47
C SER A 297 2.21 6.24 8.61
N THR A 298 1.63 6.27 9.82
CA THR A 298 0.26 5.80 10.06
C THR A 298 -0.32 6.46 11.32
N ALA A 299 -1.64 6.36 11.49
CA ALA A 299 -2.34 6.84 12.67
C ALA A 299 -3.52 5.92 13.02
N MET A 300 -3.82 5.83 14.31
CA MET A 300 -4.96 5.07 14.83
C MET A 300 -5.76 5.93 15.82
N GLN A 301 -7.00 5.51 16.12
CA GLN A 301 -7.74 6.03 17.26
C GLN A 301 -7.50 5.17 18.52
N GLY A 302 -7.30 5.81 19.67
CA GLY A 302 -7.22 5.14 20.97
C GLY A 302 -8.58 4.92 21.65
N ALA A 303 -8.59 4.15 22.73
CA ALA A 303 -9.78 3.94 23.57
C ALA A 303 -10.24 5.23 24.31
N ASP A 304 -9.36 6.23 24.43
CA ASP A 304 -9.65 7.59 24.87
C ASP A 304 -10.26 8.48 23.76
N GLY A 305 -10.52 7.89 22.59
CA GLY A 305 -10.96 8.57 21.38
C GLY A 305 -9.92 9.49 20.76
N GLN A 306 -8.73 9.68 21.33
CA GLN A 306 -7.69 10.56 20.77
C GLN A 306 -6.96 9.86 19.63
N PHE A 307 -6.37 10.64 18.71
CA PHE A 307 -5.54 10.08 17.65
C PHE A 307 -4.10 9.87 18.13
N ARG A 308 -3.53 8.71 17.79
CA ARG A 308 -2.13 8.36 18.02
C ARG A 308 -1.46 8.13 16.67
N LEU A 309 -0.46 8.94 16.36
CA LEU A 309 0.28 8.93 15.09
C LEU A 309 1.64 8.26 15.31
N PHE A 310 2.11 7.51 14.33
CA PHE A 310 3.40 6.81 14.38
C PHE A 310 4.39 7.43 13.40
N THR A 311 5.64 7.57 13.85
CA THR A 311 6.76 7.94 12.97
C THR A 311 7.35 6.72 12.27
N GLN A 312 7.98 6.92 11.11
CA GLN A 312 8.77 5.90 10.41
C GLN A 312 9.91 5.30 11.26
N ALA A 313 10.29 5.93 12.39
CA ALA A 313 11.25 5.42 13.35
C ALA A 313 10.63 4.64 14.53
N GLY A 314 9.29 4.53 14.60
CA GLY A 314 8.58 3.76 15.63
C GLY A 314 8.14 4.52 16.88
N HIS A 315 8.36 5.82 16.96
CA HIS A 315 7.81 6.65 18.04
C HIS A 315 6.30 6.82 17.87
N MET A 316 5.55 6.69 18.98
CA MET A 316 4.12 6.98 19.06
C MET A 316 3.90 8.40 19.59
N LEU A 317 3.03 9.17 18.93
CA LEU A 317 2.70 10.55 19.26
C LEU A 317 1.19 10.72 19.46
N ARG A 318 0.76 11.17 20.64
CA ARG A 318 -0.65 11.50 20.91
C ARG A 318 -0.97 12.95 20.51
N GLN A 319 -2.05 13.10 19.76
CA GLN A 319 -2.73 14.37 19.50
C GLN A 319 -3.77 14.67 20.58
N ARG A 320 -3.98 15.96 20.89
CA ARG A 320 -5.12 16.44 21.69
C ARG A 320 -5.59 17.79 21.15
N GLY A 321 -6.72 17.81 20.43
CA GLY A 321 -7.24 19.04 19.82
C GLY A 321 -6.18 19.73 18.95
N ASN A 322 -5.90 21.00 19.22
CA ASN A 322 -4.87 21.81 18.55
C ASN A 322 -3.54 21.91 19.35
N GLU A 323 -3.34 21.11 20.40
CA GLU A 323 -2.07 21.06 21.12
C GLU A 323 -0.94 20.47 20.24
N PRO A 324 0.34 20.82 20.49
CA PRO A 324 1.48 20.10 19.92
C PRO A 324 1.39 18.58 20.17
N LEU A 325 1.95 17.79 19.26
CA LEU A 325 1.97 16.33 19.43
C LEU A 325 2.85 15.96 20.63
N THR A 326 2.35 15.06 21.48
CA THR A 326 3.07 14.62 22.69
C THR A 326 3.62 13.21 22.49
N LEU A 327 4.92 13.00 22.78
CA LEU A 327 5.54 11.68 22.71
C LEU A 327 4.96 10.78 23.80
N GLU A 328 4.45 9.61 23.42
CA GLU A 328 4.02 8.57 24.34
C GLU A 328 5.07 7.44 24.39
N PRO A 329 5.43 6.92 25.58
CA PRO A 329 6.37 5.82 25.69
C PRO A 329 5.88 4.56 24.95
N LEU A 330 6.72 4.01 24.09
CA LEU A 330 6.51 2.71 23.44
C LEU A 330 7.72 1.83 23.72
N ALA A 331 7.50 0.60 24.19
CA ALA A 331 8.57 -0.36 24.41
C ALA A 331 9.20 -0.77 23.06
N GLU A 332 10.52 -0.70 22.96
CA GLU A 332 11.30 -1.01 21.75
C GLU A 332 10.74 -0.36 20.47
N PRO A 333 10.89 0.95 20.23
CA PRO A 333 10.40 1.56 18.99
C PRO A 333 11.05 0.92 17.75
N SER A 334 10.23 0.56 16.77
CA SER A 334 10.66 0.10 15.44
C SER A 334 9.72 0.67 14.38
N PRO A 335 10.14 0.83 13.11
CA PRO A 335 9.27 1.33 12.04
C PRO A 335 7.89 0.66 12.05
N VAL A 336 6.84 1.48 12.08
CA VAL A 336 5.42 1.08 12.04
C VAL A 336 4.84 1.55 10.71
N ALA A 337 4.11 0.67 10.03
CA ALA A 337 3.43 0.95 8.77
C ALA A 337 1.89 0.87 8.94
N GLY A 338 1.39 -0.06 9.75
CA GLY A 338 -0.02 -0.13 10.17
C GLY A 338 -0.17 -0.31 11.69
N ALA A 339 -1.24 0.22 12.27
CA ALA A 339 -1.48 0.20 13.72
C ALA A 339 -2.98 0.19 14.07
N LEU A 340 -3.39 -0.63 15.03
CA LEU A 340 -4.75 -0.59 15.59
C LEU A 340 -4.79 -0.93 17.08
N LEU A 341 -5.89 -0.54 17.72
CA LEU A 341 -6.23 -0.97 19.07
C LEU A 341 -7.34 -2.03 19.03
N THR A 342 -7.13 -3.11 19.77
CA THR A 342 -8.05 -4.27 19.86
C THR A 342 -9.10 -4.09 20.97
N PRO A 343 -10.02 -5.06 21.15
CA PRO A 343 -11.73 -4.80 22.54
C PRO A 343 -11.51 -4.58 24.03
N GLN A 344 -10.29 -4.28 24.47
CA GLN A 344 -9.28 -5.30 24.74
C GLN A 344 -8.02 -4.61 25.29
N GLY A 345 -7.65 -3.46 24.72
CA GLY A 345 -6.47 -2.68 25.10
C GLY A 345 -5.12 -3.16 24.53
N THR A 346 -5.07 -4.27 23.78
CA THR A 346 -3.82 -4.66 23.09
C THR A 346 -3.62 -3.80 21.85
N LEU A 347 -2.48 -3.12 21.76
CA LEU A 347 -2.01 -2.40 20.57
C LEU A 347 -1.35 -3.40 19.62
N ALA A 348 -1.92 -3.58 18.44
CA ALA A 348 -1.33 -4.36 17.37
C ALA A 348 -0.63 -3.42 16.37
N LEU A 349 0.63 -3.72 16.05
CA LEU A 349 1.47 -2.96 15.14
C LEU A 349 2.05 -3.88 14.06
N VAL A 350 2.19 -3.37 12.84
CA VAL A 350 2.93 -4.01 11.75
C VAL A 350 3.98 -3.05 11.19
N GLY A 351 5.03 -3.61 10.60
CA GLY A 351 6.11 -2.83 9.99
C GLY A 351 7.28 -3.71 9.57
N SER A 352 8.50 -3.15 9.55
CA SER A 352 9.71 -3.82 9.05
C SER A 352 10.19 -5.03 9.86
N ARG A 353 9.58 -5.31 11.02
CA ARG A 353 9.84 -6.49 11.88
C ARG A 353 8.67 -7.49 11.87
N GLY A 354 7.72 -7.34 10.95
CA GLY A 354 6.46 -8.08 10.96
C GLY A 354 5.53 -7.62 12.06
N VAL A 355 4.79 -8.54 12.67
CA VAL A 355 3.73 -8.22 13.64
C VAL A 355 4.26 -8.09 15.06
N ARG A 356 3.72 -7.12 15.80
CA ARG A 356 3.95 -6.93 17.23
C ARG A 356 2.63 -6.69 17.95
N THR A 357 2.46 -7.28 19.12
CA THR A 357 1.38 -6.96 20.06
C THR A 357 1.96 -6.42 21.36
N LEU A 358 1.38 -5.34 21.87
CA LEU A 358 1.81 -4.63 23.07
C LEU A 358 0.59 -4.38 23.96
N ALA A 359 0.68 -4.67 25.26
CA ALA A 359 -0.33 -4.22 26.21
C ALA A 359 -0.23 -2.70 26.38
N VAL A 360 -1.37 -2.00 26.28
CA VAL A 360 -1.48 -0.58 26.67
C VAL A 360 -2.05 -0.54 28.08
N ASN A 361 -1.36 0.17 28.98
CA ASN A 361 -1.79 0.43 30.36
C ASN A 361 -2.59 1.75 30.44
#